data_AF-A0A1H7PUJ1-F1
#
_entry.id   AF-A0A1H7PUJ1-F1
#
_cell.length_a   1.000
_cell.length_b   1.000
_cell.length_c   1.000
_cell.angle_alpha   90.00
_cell.angle_beta   90.00
_cell.angle_gamma   90.00
#
_symmetry.space_group_name_H-M   'P 1'
#
loop_
_entity.id
_entity.type
_entity.pdbx_description
1 polymer ?
#
loop_
_entity_poly.entity_id
_entity_poly.type
_entity_poly.pdbx_seq_one_letter_code
_entity_poly.pdbx_strand_id
1 'polypeptide(L)'
;MKENNSKNTDIEDKIIHILKMILVMMILLGILSFIYILPSIGRHPPVNKRHVYLDYSDAPDGTAYIDVLVKKDEIGDDMYTDFNAPPERLADKGLDEHGTTEFIFEDLNIDSSSDIARYNDDGYVSLSVHSKEVERITIEKSLGYSSDSLNLNVSANDICKKYRGIKLAYVSEDGKVLEVTKTKKRSYDIKKQPEFTASGEKAEFRTTEFSPLGKLASFLLLLNVLIIVFVIPVLIIVRINDDISWKMWVREELNKISDSKDDADNT
;
A
#
# COMPACT_ATOMS: atom_id res chain seq x y z
N MET A 1 -11.66 56.97 -19.46
CA MET A 1 -11.20 56.37 -18.18
C MET A 1 -12.19 55.37 -17.57
N LYS A 2 -13.53 55.50 -17.76
CA LYS A 2 -14.53 54.50 -17.30
C LYS A 2 -14.46 53.12 -17.98
N GLU A 3 -13.97 53.04 -19.21
CA GLU A 3 -13.98 51.81 -20.02
C GLU A 3 -12.97 50.74 -19.52
N ASN A 4 -11.87 51.15 -18.88
CA ASN A 4 -10.89 50.21 -18.31
C ASN A 4 -11.39 49.51 -17.04
N ASN A 5 -12.26 50.15 -16.24
CA ASN A 5 -12.77 49.53 -15.01
C ASN A 5 -13.80 48.43 -15.30
N SER A 6 -14.64 48.58 -16.33
CA SER A 6 -15.64 47.58 -16.71
C SER A 6 -15.02 46.26 -17.22
N LYS A 7 -13.81 46.33 -17.80
CA LYS A 7 -13.12 45.15 -18.34
C LYS A 7 -12.39 44.36 -17.26
N ASN A 8 -11.92 45.03 -16.20
CA ASN A 8 -11.29 44.36 -15.05
C ASN A 8 -12.31 43.57 -14.22
N THR A 9 -13.52 44.09 -14.01
CA THR A 9 -14.55 43.40 -13.22
C THR A 9 -15.04 42.11 -13.88
N ASP A 10 -15.18 42.07 -15.21
CA ASP A 10 -15.56 40.85 -15.95
C ASP A 10 -14.48 39.75 -15.87
N ILE A 11 -13.20 40.14 -15.82
CA ILE A 11 -12.09 39.19 -15.66
C ILE A 11 -12.07 38.64 -14.23
N GLU A 12 -12.27 39.47 -13.22
CA GLU A 12 -12.32 39.06 -11.80
C GLU A 12 -13.48 38.09 -11.53
N ASP A 13 -14.67 38.37 -12.05
CA ASP A 13 -15.84 37.49 -11.90
C ASP A 13 -15.61 36.12 -12.55
N LYS A 14 -14.98 36.08 -13.74
CA LYS A 14 -14.60 34.84 -14.40
C LYS A 14 -13.58 34.05 -13.58
N ILE A 15 -12.58 34.71 -13.02
CA ILE A 15 -11.57 34.07 -12.14
C ILE A 15 -12.24 33.49 -10.89
N ILE A 16 -13.12 34.24 -10.23
CA ILE A 16 -13.85 33.78 -9.03
C ILE A 16 -14.75 32.58 -9.38
N HIS A 17 -15.42 32.62 -10.52
CA HIS A 17 -16.26 31.51 -10.99
C HIS A 17 -15.42 30.24 -11.21
N ILE A 18 -14.27 30.36 -11.90
CA ILE A 18 -13.34 29.24 -12.12
C ILE A 18 -12.82 28.70 -10.79
N LEU A 19 -12.42 29.56 -9.85
CA LEU A 19 -11.95 29.13 -8.51
C LEU A 19 -13.03 28.37 -7.74
N LYS A 20 -14.30 28.79 -7.82
CA LYS A 20 -15.42 28.07 -7.21
C LYS A 20 -15.63 26.70 -7.86
N MET A 21 -15.57 26.60 -9.19
CA MET A 21 -15.67 25.32 -9.90
C MET A 21 -14.56 24.36 -9.49
N ILE A 22 -13.31 24.84 -9.46
CA ILE A 22 -12.15 24.06 -9.00
C ILE A 22 -12.38 23.58 -7.57
N LEU A 23 -12.81 24.45 -6.66
CA LEU A 23 -13.06 24.08 -5.27
C LEU A 23 -14.11 22.97 -5.14
N VAL A 24 -15.22 23.06 -5.88
CA VAL A 24 -16.28 22.03 -5.86
C VAL A 24 -15.75 20.70 -6.39
N MET A 25 -15.02 20.70 -7.51
CA MET A 25 -14.42 19.47 -8.05
C MET A 25 -13.41 18.84 -7.09
N MET A 26 -12.59 19.67 -6.44
CA MET A 26 -11.62 19.21 -5.46
C MET A 26 -12.31 18.60 -4.24
N ILE A 27 -13.34 19.23 -3.69
CA ILE A 27 -14.13 18.65 -2.57
C ILE A 27 -14.67 17.27 -2.96
N LEU A 28 -15.25 17.11 -4.15
CA LEU A 28 -15.74 15.81 -4.63
C LEU A 28 -14.62 14.77 -4.73
N LEU A 29 -13.47 15.15 -5.31
CA LEU A 29 -12.30 14.28 -5.43
C LEU A 29 -11.70 13.91 -4.07
N GLY A 30 -11.74 14.84 -3.11
CA GLY A 30 -11.31 14.66 -1.74
C GLY A 30 -12.20 13.67 -1.00
N ILE A 31 -13.53 13.78 -1.14
CA ILE A 31 -14.49 12.82 -0.58
C ILE A 31 -14.29 11.42 -1.16
N LEU A 32 -14.16 11.30 -2.49
CA LEU A 32 -13.89 10.03 -3.15
C LEU A 32 -12.58 9.39 -2.67
N SER A 33 -11.51 10.18 -2.62
CA SER A 33 -10.20 9.74 -2.10
C SER A 33 -10.31 9.31 -0.64
N PHE A 34 -11.03 10.07 0.19
CA PHE A 34 -11.25 9.75 1.60
C PHE A 34 -12.01 8.46 1.78
N ILE A 35 -13.13 8.26 1.06
CA ILE A 35 -13.91 7.00 1.08
C ILE A 35 -13.03 5.81 0.68
N TYR A 36 -12.17 5.98 -0.32
CA TYR A 36 -11.26 4.92 -0.77
C TYR A 36 -10.21 4.55 0.30
N ILE A 37 -9.70 5.53 1.05
CA ILE A 37 -8.65 5.33 2.08
C ILE A 37 -9.25 4.97 3.43
N LEU A 38 -10.53 5.28 3.68
CA LEU A 38 -11.19 5.08 4.96
C LEU A 38 -11.00 3.65 5.53
N PRO A 39 -11.08 2.56 4.74
CA PRO A 39 -10.79 1.21 5.24
C PRO A 39 -9.38 1.02 5.79
N SER A 40 -8.43 1.90 5.43
CA SER A 40 -7.03 1.87 5.87
C SER A 40 -6.78 2.63 7.18
N ILE A 41 -7.72 3.46 7.65
CA ILE A 41 -7.53 4.32 8.83
C ILE A 41 -7.65 3.53 10.15
N GLY A 42 -8.41 2.42 10.16
CA GLY A 42 -8.52 1.50 11.30
C GLY A 42 -7.39 0.47 11.40
N ARG A 43 -6.23 0.75 10.80
CA ARG A 43 -5.14 -0.21 10.65
C ARG A 43 -4.39 -0.44 11.96
N HIS A 44 -4.23 -1.70 12.32
CA HIS A 44 -3.10 -2.14 13.13
C HIS A 44 -2.02 -2.65 12.16
N PRO A 45 -0.81 -2.06 12.16
CA PRO A 45 0.28 -2.62 11.35
C PRO A 45 0.51 -4.09 11.77
N PRO A 46 0.88 -4.97 10.84
CA PRO A 46 1.25 -6.34 11.21
C PRO A 46 2.35 -6.27 12.27
N VAL A 47 2.16 -7.04 13.35
CA VAL A 47 3.05 -7.05 14.52
C VAL A 47 4.46 -7.47 14.12
N ASN A 48 4.58 -8.35 13.11
CA ASN A 48 5.84 -8.78 12.55
C ASN A 48 5.90 -8.52 11.03
N LYS A 49 6.79 -7.62 10.59
CA LYS A 49 6.99 -7.30 9.17
C LYS A 49 7.95 -8.27 8.46
N ARG A 50 8.59 -9.15 9.22
CA ARG A 50 9.58 -10.13 8.77
C ARG A 50 8.99 -11.54 8.63
N HIS A 51 7.70 -11.67 8.90
CA HIS A 51 6.99 -12.93 8.83
C HIS A 51 6.01 -12.91 7.65
N VAL A 52 6.01 -13.97 6.87
CA VAL A 52 5.13 -14.18 5.73
C VAL A 52 4.47 -15.54 5.86
N TYR A 53 3.15 -15.57 5.72
CA TYR A 53 2.43 -16.84 5.68
C TYR A 53 2.57 -17.50 4.30
N LEU A 54 2.76 -18.81 4.32
CA LEU A 54 2.74 -19.65 3.13
C LEU A 54 1.49 -20.53 3.22
N ASP A 55 0.58 -20.38 2.27
CA ASP A 55 -0.64 -21.17 2.21
C ASP A 55 -0.79 -21.83 0.84
N TYR A 56 -1.43 -22.99 0.82
CA TYR A 56 -1.69 -23.71 -0.40
C TYR A 56 -2.92 -24.60 -0.29
N SER A 57 -3.58 -24.76 -1.44
CA SER A 57 -4.76 -25.60 -1.68
C SER A 57 -4.63 -26.25 -3.04
N ASP A 58 -5.43 -27.29 -3.33
CA ASP A 58 -5.42 -27.98 -4.62
C ASP A 58 -4.00 -28.37 -5.09
N ALA A 59 -3.16 -28.80 -4.14
CA ALA A 59 -1.76 -29.12 -4.40
C ALA A 59 -1.61 -30.56 -4.94
N PRO A 60 -0.56 -30.84 -5.72
CA PRO A 60 -0.24 -32.20 -6.15
C PRO A 60 -0.06 -33.17 -4.97
N ASP A 61 -0.43 -34.43 -5.18
CA ASP A 61 -0.22 -35.50 -4.19
C ASP A 61 1.27 -35.58 -3.80
N GLY A 62 1.52 -35.68 -2.48
CA GLY A 62 2.87 -35.72 -1.92
C GLY A 62 3.50 -34.36 -1.64
N THR A 63 2.76 -33.25 -1.81
CA THR A 63 3.22 -31.92 -1.38
C THR A 63 3.39 -31.87 0.14
N ALA A 64 4.60 -31.58 0.60
CA ALA A 64 4.93 -31.35 2.00
C ALA A 64 4.86 -29.87 2.36
N TYR A 65 5.29 -28.99 1.46
CA TYR A 65 5.25 -27.54 1.63
C TYR A 65 5.31 -26.82 0.28
N ILE A 66 5.21 -25.49 0.31
CA ILE A 66 5.51 -24.64 -0.85
C ILE A 66 6.75 -23.80 -0.62
N ASP A 67 7.53 -23.60 -1.68
CA ASP A 67 8.68 -22.71 -1.65
C ASP A 67 8.50 -21.53 -2.63
N VAL A 68 9.14 -20.41 -2.29
CA VAL A 68 9.10 -19.19 -3.10
C VAL A 68 10.24 -19.24 -4.11
N LEU A 69 9.92 -19.19 -5.39
CA LEU A 69 10.90 -19.14 -6.46
C LEU A 69 11.05 -17.71 -6.99
N VAL A 70 12.29 -17.25 -7.09
CA VAL A 70 12.65 -15.92 -7.60
C VAL A 70 13.71 -16.03 -8.68
N LYS A 71 13.84 -14.99 -9.48
CA LYS A 71 14.91 -14.90 -10.49
C LYS A 71 16.27 -14.72 -9.81
N LYS A 72 17.25 -15.56 -10.16
CA LYS A 72 18.58 -15.55 -9.54
C LYS A 72 19.28 -14.19 -9.63
N ASP A 73 19.18 -13.52 -10.78
CA ASP A 73 19.75 -12.20 -11.02
C ASP A 73 19.11 -11.09 -10.17
N GLU A 74 17.91 -11.32 -9.63
CA GLU A 74 17.24 -10.37 -8.73
C GLU A 74 17.74 -10.49 -7.27
N ILE A 75 18.36 -11.61 -6.86
CA ILE A 75 18.85 -11.81 -5.48
C ILE A 75 20.07 -10.92 -5.19
N GLY A 76 21.00 -10.84 -6.14
CA GLY A 76 22.30 -10.19 -5.97
C GLY A 76 23.35 -11.15 -5.37
N ASP A 77 24.59 -11.04 -5.84
CA ASP A 77 25.67 -11.97 -5.49
C ASP A 77 26.01 -11.95 -3.98
N ASP A 78 25.81 -10.83 -3.30
CA ASP A 78 26.05 -10.66 -1.86
C ASP A 78 25.02 -11.41 -1.01
N MET A 79 23.77 -11.47 -1.48
CA MET A 79 22.66 -12.13 -0.80
C MET A 79 22.48 -13.59 -1.21
N TYR A 80 23.11 -14.02 -2.31
CA TYR A 80 23.08 -15.40 -2.77
C TYR A 80 23.93 -16.32 -1.88
N THR A 81 23.47 -17.55 -1.68
CA THR A 81 24.23 -18.65 -1.09
C THR A 81 23.99 -19.93 -1.89
N ASP A 82 25.00 -20.81 -1.93
CA ASP A 82 24.86 -22.11 -2.59
C ASP A 82 23.83 -22.99 -1.88
N PHE A 83 23.74 -22.87 -0.56
CA PHE A 83 22.73 -23.49 0.28
C PHE A 83 22.65 -22.73 1.61
N ASN A 84 21.44 -22.39 2.06
CA ASN A 84 21.20 -21.65 3.30
C ASN A 84 20.94 -22.61 4.47
N ALA A 85 19.71 -23.12 4.55
CA ALA A 85 19.26 -24.09 5.52
C ALA A 85 18.07 -24.86 4.93
N PRO A 86 17.83 -26.12 5.34
CA PRO A 86 16.62 -26.82 4.98
C PRO A 86 15.40 -26.21 5.68
N PRO A 87 14.19 -26.38 5.13
CA PRO A 87 12.96 -26.12 5.86
C PRO A 87 12.82 -27.02 7.08
N GLU A 88 12.27 -26.45 8.16
CA GLU A 88 12.00 -27.14 9.42
C GLU A 88 10.51 -27.49 9.49
N ARG A 89 10.18 -28.72 9.86
CA ARG A 89 8.81 -29.14 10.15
C ARG A 89 8.56 -29.11 11.65
N LEU A 90 7.45 -28.52 12.07
CA LEU A 90 7.01 -28.64 13.45
C LEU A 90 6.55 -30.09 13.69
N ALA A 91 7.30 -30.80 14.53
CA ALA A 91 7.10 -32.21 14.84
C ALA A 91 6.21 -32.40 16.07
N ASP A 92 6.37 -31.54 17.09
CA ASP A 92 5.56 -31.59 18.31
C ASP A 92 5.45 -30.21 18.98
N LYS A 93 4.46 -30.07 19.87
CA LYS A 93 4.31 -28.92 20.77
C LYS A 93 3.99 -29.40 22.17
N GLY A 94 4.81 -28.98 23.13
CA GLY A 94 4.71 -29.37 24.53
C GLY A 94 4.70 -28.18 25.48
N LEU A 95 4.77 -28.47 26.77
CA LEU A 95 5.11 -27.50 27.79
C LEU A 95 6.47 -27.87 28.36
N ASP A 96 7.34 -26.90 28.52
CA ASP A 96 8.61 -27.06 29.22
C ASP A 96 8.40 -27.26 30.73
N GLU A 97 9.50 -27.46 31.47
CA GLU A 97 9.50 -27.61 32.92
C GLU A 97 8.98 -26.39 33.70
N HIS A 98 8.78 -25.25 33.02
CA HIS A 98 8.24 -24.01 33.56
C HIS A 98 6.80 -23.73 33.10
N GLY A 99 6.19 -24.64 32.34
CA GLY A 99 4.83 -24.47 31.82
C GLY A 99 4.75 -23.51 30.64
N THR A 100 5.86 -23.23 29.95
CA THR A 100 5.91 -22.45 28.72
C THR A 100 5.78 -23.37 27.51
N THR A 101 5.09 -22.91 26.45
CA THR A 101 5.01 -23.69 25.22
C THR A 101 6.39 -23.89 24.59
N GLU A 102 6.76 -25.15 24.43
CA GLU A 102 7.96 -25.57 23.70
C GLU A 102 7.57 -26.13 22.34
N PHE A 103 8.28 -25.73 21.30
CA PHE A 103 8.07 -26.19 19.93
C PHE A 103 9.25 -27.04 19.51
N ILE A 104 8.97 -28.27 19.08
CA ILE A 104 9.99 -29.22 18.61
C ILE A 104 9.94 -29.24 17.09
N PHE A 105 11.06 -28.87 16.48
CA PHE A 105 11.23 -28.85 15.03
C PHE A 105 12.16 -29.98 14.59
N GLU A 106 11.89 -30.51 13.40
CA GLU A 106 12.76 -31.46 12.71
C GLU A 106 13.10 -30.94 11.32
N ASP A 107 14.33 -31.14 10.89
CA ASP A 107 14.74 -30.77 9.54
C ASP A 107 14.12 -31.73 8.52
N LEU A 108 13.62 -31.19 7.41
CA LEU A 108 13.35 -32.02 6.24
C LEU A 108 14.67 -32.55 5.66
N ASN A 109 14.60 -33.72 5.01
CA ASN A 109 15.76 -34.32 4.34
C ASN A 109 16.02 -33.62 2.99
N ILE A 110 16.38 -32.35 3.06
CA ILE A 110 16.68 -31.48 1.92
C ILE A 110 18.13 -31.02 2.04
N ASP A 111 18.91 -31.27 1.00
CA ASP A 111 20.30 -30.86 0.91
C ASP A 111 20.61 -30.21 -0.44
N SER A 112 21.87 -29.90 -0.69
CA SER A 112 22.32 -29.28 -1.95
C SER A 112 22.13 -30.17 -3.19
N SER A 113 21.81 -31.46 -3.02
CA SER A 113 21.54 -32.40 -4.09
C SER A 113 20.06 -32.52 -4.44
N SER A 114 19.15 -32.12 -3.53
CA SER A 114 17.69 -32.11 -3.74
C SER A 114 17.27 -31.27 -4.96
N ASP A 115 16.17 -31.65 -5.60
CA ASP A 115 15.71 -30.96 -6.81
C ASP A 115 15.42 -29.49 -6.56
N ILE A 116 14.82 -29.12 -5.41
CA ILE A 116 14.53 -27.72 -5.06
C ILE A 116 15.80 -26.87 -4.90
N ALA A 117 16.89 -27.45 -4.38
CA ALA A 117 18.18 -26.78 -4.23
C ALA A 117 18.96 -26.66 -5.55
N ARG A 118 18.60 -27.47 -6.54
CA ARG A 118 19.18 -27.43 -7.89
C ARG A 118 18.25 -26.80 -8.92
N TYR A 119 17.06 -26.39 -8.48
CA TYR A 119 16.03 -25.85 -9.35
C TYR A 119 16.54 -24.56 -10.01
N ASN A 120 16.55 -24.54 -11.33
CA ASN A 120 17.03 -23.41 -12.13
C ASN A 120 16.27 -23.29 -13.46
N ASP A 121 14.99 -23.65 -13.46
CA ASP A 121 14.18 -23.55 -14.68
C ASP A 121 13.84 -22.09 -14.97
N ASP A 122 14.04 -21.68 -16.22
CA ASP A 122 13.99 -20.28 -16.66
C ASP A 122 14.85 -19.33 -15.78
N GLY A 123 15.89 -19.77 -15.08
CA GLY A 123 16.66 -18.91 -14.18
C GLY A 123 15.97 -18.58 -12.84
N TYR A 124 14.87 -19.27 -12.52
CA TYR A 124 14.24 -19.21 -11.21
C TYR A 124 14.92 -20.18 -10.25
N VAL A 125 15.19 -19.74 -9.02
CA VAL A 125 15.80 -20.53 -7.95
C VAL A 125 14.98 -20.41 -6.68
N SER A 126 15.14 -21.38 -5.78
CA SER A 126 14.57 -21.33 -4.44
C SER A 126 15.06 -20.12 -3.66
N LEU A 127 14.13 -19.29 -3.17
CA LEU A 127 14.45 -18.15 -2.31
C LEU A 127 14.91 -18.63 -0.93
N SER A 128 14.29 -19.68 -0.38
CA SER A 128 14.62 -20.17 0.96
C SER A 128 15.97 -20.87 1.02
N VAL A 129 16.33 -21.60 -0.03
CA VAL A 129 17.61 -22.32 -0.11
C VAL A 129 18.76 -21.39 -0.52
N HIS A 130 18.51 -20.38 -1.37
CA HIS A 130 19.61 -19.59 -1.95
C HIS A 130 19.70 -18.13 -1.51
N SER A 131 18.79 -17.63 -0.67
CA SER A 131 18.85 -16.23 -0.21
C SER A 131 19.12 -16.10 1.27
N LYS A 132 20.14 -15.32 1.63
CA LYS A 132 20.42 -14.88 3.00
C LYS A 132 19.34 -13.95 3.57
N GLU A 133 18.41 -13.49 2.73
CA GLU A 133 17.25 -12.72 3.16
C GLU A 133 16.20 -13.59 3.88
N VAL A 134 16.27 -14.91 3.72
CA VAL A 134 15.44 -15.87 4.43
C VAL A 134 16.18 -16.36 5.68
N GLU A 135 15.54 -16.22 6.82
CA GLU A 135 16.02 -16.75 8.09
C GLU A 135 15.72 -18.25 8.20
N ARG A 136 14.44 -18.63 8.00
CA ARG A 136 13.99 -20.03 7.97
C ARG A 136 12.60 -20.17 7.35
N ILE A 137 12.30 -21.37 6.85
CA ILE A 137 10.93 -21.82 6.60
C ILE A 137 10.53 -22.79 7.72
N THR A 138 9.33 -22.59 8.24
CA THR A 138 8.72 -23.48 9.24
C THR A 138 7.41 -24.03 8.69
N ILE A 139 7.31 -25.35 8.60
CA ILE A 139 6.14 -26.09 8.12
C ILE A 139 5.30 -26.45 9.34
N GLU A 140 4.14 -25.81 9.45
CA GLU A 140 3.28 -25.83 10.63
C GLU A 140 1.93 -26.48 10.32
N LYS A 141 1.50 -26.50 9.05
CA LYS A 141 0.21 -27.08 8.63
C LYS A 141 0.09 -28.56 9.00
N SER A 142 1.21 -29.29 9.06
CA SER A 142 1.27 -30.69 9.51
C SER A 142 0.66 -30.92 10.90
N LEU A 143 0.69 -29.92 11.79
CA LEU A 143 0.14 -29.98 13.16
C LEU A 143 -1.15 -29.16 13.33
N GLY A 144 -1.85 -28.89 12.23
CA GLY A 144 -3.18 -28.27 12.24
C GLY A 144 -3.18 -26.74 12.31
N TYR A 145 -2.04 -26.09 12.03
CA TYR A 145 -2.02 -24.65 11.78
C TYR A 145 -2.62 -24.33 10.41
N SER A 146 -3.07 -23.08 10.23
CA SER A 146 -3.72 -22.64 8.99
C SER A 146 -2.76 -22.47 7.81
N SER A 147 -1.48 -22.24 8.08
CA SER A 147 -0.47 -21.84 7.10
C SER A 147 0.92 -22.21 7.62
N ASP A 148 1.85 -22.39 6.70
CA ASP A 148 3.28 -22.45 7.01
C ASP A 148 3.85 -21.04 7.09
N SER A 149 5.11 -20.93 7.49
CA SER A 149 5.73 -19.68 7.90
C SER A 149 7.08 -19.47 7.22
N LEU A 150 7.26 -18.35 6.54
CA LEU A 150 8.54 -17.87 6.02
C LEU A 150 9.02 -16.70 6.88
N ASN A 151 10.12 -16.92 7.60
CA ASN A 151 10.78 -15.90 8.41
C ASN A 151 11.92 -15.28 7.62
N LEU A 152 11.99 -13.95 7.63
CA LEU A 152 12.88 -13.16 6.79
C LEU A 152 13.82 -12.30 7.65
N ASN A 153 15.07 -12.18 7.22
CA ASN A 153 16.01 -11.19 7.77
C ASN A 153 15.66 -9.76 7.32
N VAL A 154 14.82 -9.62 6.29
CA VAL A 154 14.35 -8.36 5.70
C VAL A 154 12.83 -8.22 5.81
N SER A 155 12.29 -7.04 5.50
CA SER A 155 10.85 -6.84 5.48
C SER A 155 10.20 -7.60 4.32
N ALA A 156 9.10 -8.30 4.58
CA ALA A 156 8.29 -8.99 3.57
C ALA A 156 7.88 -8.08 2.41
N ASN A 157 7.63 -6.80 2.69
CA ASN A 157 7.28 -5.84 1.65
C ASN A 157 8.45 -5.53 0.71
N ASP A 158 9.69 -5.68 1.17
CA ASP A 158 10.90 -5.40 0.41
C ASP A 158 11.22 -6.56 -0.54
N ILE A 159 11.10 -7.82 -0.09
CA ILE A 159 11.12 -9.02 -0.94
C ILE A 159 10.22 -8.78 -2.16
N CYS A 160 9.01 -8.30 -1.96
CA CYS A 160 8.03 -8.21 -3.04
C CYS A 160 8.14 -6.94 -3.89
N LYS A 161 8.93 -5.95 -3.45
CA LYS A 161 9.36 -4.84 -4.32
C LYS A 161 10.55 -5.23 -5.16
N LYS A 162 11.45 -6.03 -4.58
CA LYS A 162 12.68 -6.51 -5.19
C LYS A 162 12.36 -7.52 -6.30
N TYR A 163 11.58 -8.55 -5.98
CA TYR A 163 11.29 -9.65 -6.90
C TYR A 163 10.05 -9.38 -7.75
N ARG A 164 10.22 -9.29 -9.07
CA ARG A 164 9.15 -8.84 -10.00
C ARG A 164 8.33 -9.97 -10.59
N GLY A 165 8.91 -11.16 -10.66
CA GLY A 165 8.24 -12.39 -11.06
C GLY A 165 8.43 -13.43 -9.97
N ILE A 166 7.39 -13.67 -9.17
CA ILE A 166 7.42 -14.72 -8.16
C ILE A 166 6.65 -15.92 -8.71
N LYS A 167 7.25 -17.10 -8.62
CA LYS A 167 6.57 -18.39 -8.78
C LYS A 167 6.61 -19.09 -7.41
N LEU A 168 5.70 -20.02 -7.21
CA LEU A 168 5.68 -20.94 -6.07
C LEU A 168 5.89 -22.36 -6.58
N ALA A 169 6.71 -23.13 -5.88
CA ALA A 169 6.94 -24.55 -6.13
C ALA A 169 6.24 -25.39 -5.06
N TYR A 170 5.54 -26.44 -5.47
CA TYR A 170 5.08 -27.50 -4.56
C TYR A 170 6.22 -28.51 -4.40
N VAL A 171 6.61 -28.78 -3.15
CA VAL A 171 7.80 -29.56 -2.84
C VAL A 171 7.43 -30.70 -1.89
N SER A 172 7.94 -31.90 -2.15
CA SER A 172 7.78 -33.07 -1.28
C SER A 172 8.79 -33.07 -0.11
N GLU A 173 8.64 -34.04 0.81
CA GLU A 173 9.47 -34.14 2.02
C GLU A 173 10.97 -34.36 1.74
N ASP A 174 11.31 -34.94 0.58
CA ASP A 174 12.67 -35.20 0.10
C ASP A 174 13.23 -34.07 -0.79
N GLY A 175 12.51 -32.96 -0.92
CA GLY A 175 12.94 -31.81 -1.71
C GLY A 175 12.76 -31.97 -3.22
N LYS A 176 11.93 -32.93 -3.67
CA LYS A 176 11.55 -33.05 -5.08
C LYS A 176 10.51 -31.99 -5.45
N VAL A 177 10.72 -31.33 -6.59
CA VAL A 177 9.77 -30.33 -7.12
C VAL A 177 8.67 -31.05 -7.89
N LEU A 178 7.43 -30.95 -7.39
CA LEU A 178 6.28 -31.64 -7.96
C LEU A 178 5.63 -30.84 -9.08
N GLU A 179 5.39 -29.55 -8.83
CA GLU A 179 4.81 -28.62 -9.78
C GLU A 179 5.23 -27.19 -9.46
N VAL A 180 5.26 -26.33 -10.48
CA VAL A 180 5.55 -24.91 -10.32
C VAL A 180 4.42 -24.07 -10.93
N THR A 181 3.91 -23.16 -10.11
CA THR A 181 2.86 -22.23 -10.49
C THR A 181 3.29 -21.26 -11.60
N LYS A 182 2.31 -20.71 -12.32
CA LYS A 182 2.54 -19.62 -13.27
C LYS A 182 2.89 -18.33 -12.53
N THR A 183 3.78 -17.53 -13.13
CA THR A 183 4.13 -16.21 -12.61
C THR A 183 2.89 -15.34 -12.49
N LYS A 184 2.66 -14.77 -11.30
CA LYS A 184 1.48 -13.96 -11.03
C LYS A 184 1.84 -12.63 -10.37
N LYS A 185 0.94 -11.66 -10.58
CA LYS A 185 1.09 -10.29 -10.09
C LYS A 185 0.61 -10.18 -8.63
N ARG A 186 1.35 -9.37 -7.87
CA ARG A 186 1.06 -8.90 -6.52
C ARG A 186 -0.36 -8.38 -6.37
N SER A 187 -1.06 -8.84 -5.34
CA SER A 187 -2.30 -8.25 -4.86
C SER A 187 -2.03 -7.42 -3.60
N TYR A 188 -2.93 -6.48 -3.34
CA TYR A 188 -2.81 -5.53 -2.23
C TYR A 188 -3.99 -5.75 -1.31
N ASP A 189 -3.72 -6.24 -0.10
CA ASP A 189 -4.72 -6.37 0.94
C ASP A 189 -4.15 -5.77 2.23
N ILE A 190 -4.54 -4.54 2.49
CA ILE A 190 -4.12 -3.75 3.64
C ILE A 190 -4.59 -4.33 4.98
N LYS A 191 -5.56 -5.27 4.99
CA LYS A 191 -6.14 -5.86 6.21
C LYS A 191 -5.50 -7.18 6.60
N LYS A 192 -4.83 -7.84 5.66
CA LYS A 192 -4.19 -9.14 5.89
C LYS A 192 -2.69 -8.99 6.09
N GLN A 193 -2.09 -9.97 6.76
CA GLN A 193 -0.64 -10.07 6.84
C GLN A 193 -0.04 -10.45 5.46
N PRO A 194 1.27 -10.23 5.25
CA PRO A 194 1.92 -10.68 4.04
C PRO A 194 1.76 -12.20 3.88
N GLU A 195 1.39 -12.65 2.68
CA GLU A 195 1.03 -14.05 2.44
C GLU A 195 1.35 -14.44 1.00
N PHE A 196 2.00 -15.59 0.81
CA PHE A 196 2.10 -16.30 -0.46
C PHE A 196 1.08 -17.43 -0.46
N THR A 197 0.17 -17.44 -1.44
CA THR A 197 -0.82 -18.50 -1.58
C THR A 197 -0.68 -19.22 -2.91
N ALA A 198 -0.74 -20.55 -2.93
CA ALA A 198 -0.80 -21.38 -4.12
C ALA A 198 -2.14 -22.15 -4.23
N SER A 199 -2.71 -22.26 -5.42
CA SER A 199 -3.88 -23.09 -5.70
C SER A 199 -3.80 -23.66 -7.11
N GLY A 200 -3.45 -24.96 -7.21
CA GLY A 200 -3.02 -25.60 -8.46
C GLY A 200 -1.95 -24.76 -9.16
N GLU A 201 -2.15 -24.43 -10.44
CA GLU A 201 -1.20 -23.62 -11.22
C GLU A 201 -1.13 -22.13 -10.84
N LYS A 202 -1.96 -21.63 -9.91
CA LYS A 202 -2.07 -20.21 -9.59
C LYS A 202 -1.26 -19.88 -8.33
N ALA A 203 -0.41 -18.86 -8.42
CA ALA A 203 0.16 -18.18 -7.27
C ALA A 203 -0.51 -16.82 -7.04
N GLU A 204 -0.60 -16.39 -5.79
CA GLU A 204 -0.93 -15.03 -5.40
C GLU A 204 0.01 -14.62 -4.27
N PHE A 205 0.48 -13.36 -4.31
CA PHE A 205 1.18 -12.77 -3.18
C PHE A 205 0.43 -11.52 -2.72
N ARG A 206 0.06 -11.50 -1.45
CA ARG A 206 -0.64 -10.40 -0.79
C ARG A 206 0.31 -9.57 0.04
N THR A 207 0.29 -8.26 -0.17
CA THR A 207 1.05 -7.29 0.64
C THR A 207 0.14 -6.40 1.47
N THR A 208 0.66 -5.96 2.62
CA THR A 208 0.01 -5.00 3.50
C THR A 208 0.17 -3.54 3.04
N GLU A 209 0.87 -3.30 1.93
CA GLU A 209 1.06 -1.95 1.40
C GLU A 209 -0.18 -1.41 0.71
N PHE A 210 -0.31 -0.08 0.68
CA PHE A 210 -1.25 0.57 -0.21
C PHE A 210 -0.98 0.17 -1.65
N SER A 211 -2.06 -0.19 -2.36
CA SER A 211 -2.03 -0.29 -3.81
C SER A 211 -1.54 1.03 -4.43
N PRO A 212 -0.99 1.01 -5.66
CA PRO A 212 -0.63 2.25 -6.37
C PRO A 212 -1.79 3.26 -6.41
N LEU A 213 -3.03 2.77 -6.55
CA LEU A 213 -4.23 3.59 -6.48
C LEU A 213 -4.46 4.19 -5.09
N GLY A 214 -4.20 3.43 -4.01
CA GLY A 214 -4.25 3.95 -2.64
C GLY A 214 -3.20 5.01 -2.36
N LYS A 215 -1.97 4.84 -2.87
CA LYS A 215 -0.92 5.87 -2.78
C LYS A 215 -1.35 7.15 -3.52
N LEU A 216 -1.93 7.00 -4.72
CA LEU A 216 -2.46 8.12 -5.50
C LEU A 216 -3.63 8.81 -4.77
N ALA A 217 -4.58 8.05 -4.23
CA ALA A 217 -5.70 8.61 -3.46
C ALA A 217 -5.20 9.41 -2.25
N SER A 218 -4.23 8.88 -1.50
CA SER A 218 -3.64 9.57 -0.35
C SER A 218 -2.95 10.87 -0.76
N PHE A 219 -2.23 10.85 -1.89
CA PHE A 219 -1.62 12.04 -2.45
C PHE A 219 -2.67 13.08 -2.89
N LEU A 220 -3.74 12.65 -3.56
CA LEU A 220 -4.84 13.53 -3.96
C LEU A 220 -5.55 14.13 -2.74
N LEU A 221 -5.69 13.37 -1.65
CA LEU A 221 -6.28 13.88 -0.42
C LEU A 221 -5.39 14.95 0.23
N LEU A 222 -4.08 14.76 0.26
CA LEU A 222 -3.12 15.77 0.73
C LEU A 222 -3.17 17.04 -0.13
N LEU A 223 -3.18 16.88 -1.45
CA LEU A 223 -3.29 18.00 -2.40
C LEU A 223 -4.61 18.78 -2.21
N ASN A 224 -5.71 18.07 -1.95
CA ASN A 224 -7.00 18.66 -1.63
C ASN A 224 -6.94 19.55 -0.39
N VAL A 225 -6.34 19.06 0.71
CA VAL A 225 -6.16 19.85 1.94
C VAL A 225 -5.35 21.12 1.65
N LEU A 226 -4.26 21.01 0.91
CA LEU A 226 -3.44 22.17 0.54
C LEU A 226 -4.26 23.21 -0.24
N ILE A 227 -4.98 22.79 -1.28
CA ILE A 227 -5.80 23.68 -2.11
C ILE A 227 -6.88 24.36 -1.27
N ILE A 228 -7.56 23.63 -0.38
CA ILE A 228 -8.57 24.19 0.53
C ILE A 228 -7.95 25.28 1.42
N VAL A 229 -6.77 25.01 1.98
CA VAL A 229 -6.04 25.96 2.84
C VAL A 229 -5.62 27.22 2.09
N PHE A 230 -5.34 27.18 0.78
CA PHE A 230 -4.97 28.36 0.00
C PHE A 230 -6.16 29.10 -0.63
N VAL A 231 -7.13 28.36 -1.18
CA VAL A 231 -8.25 28.93 -1.95
C VAL A 231 -9.30 29.55 -1.03
N ILE A 232 -9.61 28.91 0.12
CA ILE A 232 -10.62 29.45 1.03
C ILE A 232 -10.24 30.84 1.57
N PRO A 233 -9.01 31.08 2.07
CA PRO A 233 -8.62 32.41 2.52
C PRO A 233 -8.68 33.47 1.43
N VAL A 234 -8.29 33.15 0.19
CA VAL A 234 -8.39 34.07 -0.95
C VAL A 234 -9.85 34.44 -1.20
N LEU A 235 -10.76 33.46 -1.22
CA LEU A 235 -12.19 33.72 -1.38
C LEU A 235 -12.78 34.56 -0.23
N ILE A 236 -12.31 34.36 1.00
CA ILE A 236 -12.72 35.17 2.16
C ILE A 236 -12.23 36.61 2.01
N ILE A 237 -10.95 36.82 1.66
CA ILE A 237 -10.37 38.16 1.47
C ILE A 237 -11.11 38.92 0.37
N VAL A 238 -11.35 38.29 -0.77
CA VAL A 238 -12.12 38.89 -1.87
C VAL A 238 -13.50 39.32 -1.38
N ARG A 239 -14.22 38.44 -0.69
CA ARG A 239 -15.57 38.75 -0.19
C ARG A 239 -15.60 39.85 0.87
N ILE A 240 -14.59 39.94 1.73
CA ILE A 240 -14.45 41.03 2.70
C ILE A 240 -14.19 42.35 1.98
N ASN A 241 -13.32 42.37 0.97
CA ASN A 241 -13.06 43.57 0.16
C ASN A 241 -14.34 44.03 -0.58
N ASP A 242 -15.11 43.11 -1.15
CA ASP A 242 -16.38 43.41 -1.81
C ASP A 242 -17.37 44.07 -0.82
N ASP A 243 -17.53 43.50 0.38
CA ASP A 243 -18.42 44.04 1.41
C ASP A 243 -17.97 45.42 1.93
N ILE A 244 -16.65 45.63 2.09
CA ILE A 244 -16.09 46.93 2.48
C ILE A 244 -16.33 47.96 1.37
N SER A 245 -16.06 47.61 0.12
CA SER A 245 -16.27 48.51 -1.03
C SER A 245 -17.73 48.93 -1.16
N TRP A 246 -18.66 47.97 -0.98
CA TRP A 246 -20.09 48.24 -0.96
C TRP A 246 -20.48 49.21 0.17
N LYS A 247 -20.00 48.96 1.40
CA LYS A 247 -20.27 49.82 2.55
C LYS A 247 -19.71 51.23 2.36
N MET A 248 -18.53 51.37 1.75
CA MET A 248 -17.96 52.68 1.43
C MET A 248 -18.80 53.42 0.39
N TRP A 249 -19.23 52.75 -0.68
CA TRP A 249 -20.09 53.34 -1.71
C TRP A 249 -21.43 53.83 -1.13
N VAL A 250 -22.11 53.00 -0.32
CA VAL A 250 -23.37 53.38 0.34
C VAL A 250 -23.19 54.60 1.24
N ARG A 251 -22.08 54.69 1.99
CA ARG A 251 -21.80 55.85 2.85
C ARG A 251 -21.57 57.12 2.04
N GLU A 252 -20.86 57.03 0.92
CA GLU A 252 -20.62 58.19 0.05
C GLU A 252 -21.92 58.72 -0.57
N GLU A 253 -22.82 57.82 -0.99
CA GLU A 253 -24.10 58.20 -1.59
C GLU A 253 -25.05 58.83 -0.55
N LEU A 254 -25.07 58.30 0.68
CA LEU A 254 -25.84 58.90 1.79
C LEU A 254 -25.34 60.30 2.15
N ASN A 255 -24.02 60.53 2.13
CA ASN A 255 -23.45 61.85 2.39
C ASN A 255 -23.84 62.85 1.30
N LYS A 256 -23.82 62.46 0.01
CA LYS A 256 -24.28 63.33 -1.09
C LYS A 256 -25.75 63.74 -0.94
N ILE A 257 -26.61 62.82 -0.50
CA ILE A 257 -28.04 63.09 -0.30
C ILE A 257 -28.25 64.03 0.91
N SER A 258 -27.47 63.84 1.98
CA SER A 258 -27.46 64.71 3.17
C SER A 258 -27.11 66.16 2.80
N ASP A 259 -25.97 66.35 2.13
CA ASP A 259 -25.48 67.69 1.76
C ASP A 259 -26.46 68.40 0.81
N SER A 260 -27.11 67.66 -0.10
CA SER A 260 -28.12 68.23 -1.02
C SER A 260 -29.40 68.71 -0.34
N LYS A 261 -29.71 68.21 0.87
CA LYS A 261 -30.89 68.60 1.64
C LYS A 261 -30.65 69.87 2.45
N ASP A 262 -29.45 70.02 3.02
CA ASP A 262 -29.07 71.22 3.78
C ASP A 262 -28.98 72.47 2.89
N ASP A 263 -28.70 72.29 1.59
CA ASP A 263 -28.74 73.36 0.59
C ASP A 263 -30.17 73.74 0.16
N ALA A 264 -31.13 72.81 0.21
CA ALA A 264 -32.51 73.05 -0.19
C ALA A 264 -33.34 73.77 0.90
N ASP A 265 -33.04 73.54 2.18
CA ASP A 265 -33.72 74.19 3.32
C ASP A 265 -33.17 75.61 3.61
N ASN A 266 -32.08 76.04 2.96
CA ASN A 266 -31.47 77.37 3.08
C ASN A 266 -31.81 78.34 1.92
N THR A 267 -32.75 77.97 1.05
CA THR A 267 -33.30 78.82 -0.03
C THR A 267 -34.78 79.07 0.15
#